data_AF-A0A227JGQ1-F1
#
_entry.id   AF-A0A227JGQ1-F1
#
_cell.length_a   1.000
_cell.length_b   1.000
_cell.length_c   1.000
_cell.angle_alpha   90.00
_cell.angle_beta   90.00
_cell.angle_gamma   90.00
#
_symmetry.space_group_name_H-M   'P 1'
#
loop_
_entity.id
_entity.type
_entity.pdbx_description
1 polymer ?
#
loop_
_entity_poly.entity_id
_entity_poly.type
_entity_poly.pdbx_seq_one_letter_code
_entity_poly.pdbx_strand_id
1 'polypeptide(L)'
;MIRRLFNNTQSLTGRLELFFLLVSIVIGLLCFALVSGALLWSEDRVGERRIMIDKKEAIEHFRRHPGDGMIKLDLLTTAYNDINLIPPIYQPFLQDKQYFLGEVGQEPNTRMIYMSTFN
;
A
#
# COMPACT_ATOMS: atom_id res chain seq x y z
N MET A 1 -2.18 2.90 -41.30
CA MET A 1 -2.76 4.25 -41.11
C MET A 1 -1.76 5.24 -40.48
N ILE A 2 -1.03 4.86 -39.43
CA ILE A 2 0.01 5.68 -38.76
C ILE A 2 1.09 6.21 -39.72
N ARG A 3 1.56 5.42 -40.70
CA ARG A 3 2.54 5.87 -41.70
C ARG A 3 2.06 7.02 -42.61
N ARG A 4 0.74 7.19 -42.80
CA ARG A 4 0.18 8.30 -43.60
C ARG A 4 0.22 9.64 -42.84
N LEU A 5 0.12 9.62 -41.51
CA LEU A 5 0.25 10.80 -40.64
C LEU A 5 1.65 11.40 -40.68
N PHE A 6 2.70 10.56 -40.72
CA PHE A 6 4.09 10.99 -40.79
C PHE A 6 4.54 11.45 -42.20
N ASN A 7 3.88 10.97 -43.26
CA ASN A 7 4.26 11.30 -44.64
C ASN A 7 3.57 12.57 -45.19
N ASN A 8 2.50 13.05 -44.55
CA ASN A 8 1.72 14.23 -45.01
C ASN A 8 2.08 15.53 -44.27
N THR A 9 3.09 15.50 -43.41
CA THR A 9 3.59 16.66 -42.63
C THR A 9 4.62 17.44 -43.46
N GLN A 10 4.17 17.99 -44.59
CA GLN A 10 5.03 18.71 -45.54
C GLN A 10 5.33 20.16 -45.09
N SER A 11 4.51 20.74 -44.20
CA SER A 11 4.71 22.09 -43.67
C SER A 11 5.43 22.10 -42.32
N LEU A 12 6.23 23.14 -42.08
CA LEU A 12 6.98 23.36 -40.83
C LEU A 12 6.06 23.33 -39.58
N THR A 13 4.83 23.82 -39.73
CA THR A 13 3.80 23.88 -38.68
C THR A 13 3.35 22.50 -38.23
N GLY A 14 3.07 21.58 -39.16
CA GLY A 14 2.59 20.23 -38.78
C GLY A 14 3.65 19.41 -38.05
N ARG A 15 4.95 19.63 -38.34
CA ARG A 15 6.04 18.99 -37.59
C ARG A 15 6.13 19.53 -36.16
N LEU A 16 5.86 20.82 -35.97
CA LEU A 16 5.84 21.47 -34.67
C LEU A 16 4.68 20.95 -33.80
N GLU A 17 3.49 20.80 -34.40
CA GLU A 17 2.32 20.22 -33.73
C GLU A 17 2.57 18.78 -33.27
N LEU A 18 3.16 17.96 -34.13
CA LEU A 18 3.50 16.57 -33.81
C LEU A 18 4.54 16.48 -32.67
N PHE A 19 5.50 17.41 -32.65
CA PHE A 19 6.47 17.54 -31.58
C PHE A 19 5.80 17.88 -30.25
N PHE A 20 4.95 18.92 -30.22
CA PHE A 20 4.25 19.31 -29.00
C PHE A 20 3.27 18.24 -28.50
N LEU A 21 2.59 17.53 -29.41
CA LEU A 21 1.74 16.40 -29.06
C LEU A 21 2.55 15.29 -28.39
N LEU A 22 3.69 14.91 -28.97
CA LEU A 22 4.57 13.88 -28.40
C LEU A 22 5.08 14.30 -27.02
N VAL A 23 5.57 15.53 -26.89
CA VAL A 23 6.05 16.08 -25.61
C VAL A 23 4.93 16.07 -24.57
N SER A 24 3.72 16.48 -24.94
CA SER A 24 2.55 16.46 -24.05
C SER A 24 2.22 15.05 -23.56
N ILE A 25 2.26 14.04 -24.44
CA ILE A 25 2.05 12.64 -24.05
C ILE A 25 3.12 12.17 -23.08
N VAL A 26 4.39 12.47 -23.36
CA VAL A 26 5.52 12.07 -22.51
C VAL A 26 5.39 12.70 -21.12
N ILE A 27 5.11 14.02 -21.06
CA ILE A 27 4.91 14.72 -19.79
C ILE A 27 3.71 14.14 -19.04
N GLY A 28 2.59 13.89 -19.73
CA GLY A 28 1.39 13.30 -19.13
C GLY A 28 1.66 11.94 -18.49
N LEU A 29 2.37 11.05 -19.20
CA LEU A 29 2.76 9.74 -18.68
C LEU A 29 3.71 9.86 -17.48
N LEU A 30 4.65 10.79 -17.53
CA LEU A 30 5.62 11.01 -16.46
C LEU A 30 4.92 11.57 -15.20
N CYS A 31 4.02 12.54 -15.36
CA CYS A 31 3.18 13.04 -14.27
C CYS A 31 2.31 11.95 -13.67
N PHE A 32 1.67 11.13 -14.49
CA PHE A 32 0.86 10.00 -14.02
C PHE A 32 1.72 9.03 -13.20
N ALA A 33 2.87 8.61 -13.71
CA ALA A 33 3.76 7.70 -13.00
C ALA A 33 4.27 8.28 -11.68
N LEU A 34 4.62 9.57 -11.65
CA LEU A 34 5.05 10.26 -10.43
C LEU A 34 3.95 10.31 -9.38
N VAL A 35 2.73 10.68 -9.76
CA VAL A 35 1.60 10.77 -8.83
C VAL A 35 1.23 9.38 -8.32
N SER A 36 1.11 8.38 -9.20
CA SER A 36 0.82 7.00 -8.78
C SER A 36 1.90 6.43 -7.87
N GLY A 37 3.17 6.65 -8.18
CA GLY A 37 4.28 6.20 -7.34
C GLY A 37 4.29 6.91 -5.97
N ALA A 38 4.04 8.22 -5.95
CA ALA A 38 3.95 8.98 -4.70
C ALA A 38 2.77 8.52 -3.82
N LEU A 39 1.63 8.16 -4.43
CA LEU A 39 0.47 7.64 -3.70
C LEU A 39 0.77 6.29 -3.05
N LEU A 40 1.30 5.33 -3.81
CA LEU A 40 1.66 4.01 -3.28
C LEU A 40 2.69 4.12 -2.16
N TRP A 41 3.73 4.93 -2.36
CA TRP A 41 4.74 5.15 -1.34
C TRP A 41 4.18 5.85 -0.09
N SER A 42 3.27 6.80 -0.28
CA SER A 42 2.60 7.48 0.83
C SER A 42 1.67 6.54 1.60
N GLU A 43 0.95 5.65 0.91
CA GLU A 43 0.06 4.67 1.52
C GLU A 43 0.85 3.74 2.44
N ASP A 44 1.91 3.11 1.94
CA ASP A 44 2.80 2.24 2.72
C ASP A 44 3.32 2.97 3.96
N ARG A 45 3.82 4.21 3.77
CA ARG A 45 4.47 4.96 4.86
C ARG A 45 3.48 5.42 5.94
N VAL A 46 2.28 5.82 5.54
CA VAL A 46 1.20 6.18 6.47
C VAL A 46 0.72 4.93 7.21
N GLY A 47 0.58 3.82 6.50
CA GLY A 47 0.24 2.52 7.06
C GLY A 47 1.18 2.12 8.18
N GLU A 48 2.48 2.04 7.89
CA GLU A 48 3.51 1.66 8.87
C GLU A 48 3.45 2.54 10.14
N ARG A 49 3.30 3.86 9.95
CA ARG A 49 3.23 4.79 11.08
C ARG A 49 1.98 4.59 11.93
N ARG A 50 0.82 4.35 11.31
CA ARG A 50 -0.43 4.09 12.02
C ARG A 50 -0.33 2.82 12.85
N ILE A 51 0.15 1.72 12.27
CA ILE A 51 0.37 0.45 13.00
C ILE A 51 1.26 0.65 14.22
N MET A 52 2.31 1.46 14.11
CA MET A 52 3.24 1.69 15.23
C MET A 52 2.60 2.46 16.41
N ILE A 53 1.61 3.30 16.14
CA ILE A 53 0.82 3.99 17.16
C ILE A 53 -0.19 3.01 17.78
N ASP A 54 -0.98 2.35 16.94
CA ASP A 54 -1.98 1.35 17.31
C ASP A 54 -1.37 0.22 18.15
N LYS A 55 -0.13 -0.20 17.84
CA LYS A 55 0.63 -1.17 18.62
C LYS A 55 0.81 -0.75 20.08
N LYS A 56 1.18 0.52 20.32
CA LYS A 56 1.45 0.99 21.69
C LYS A 56 0.18 0.96 22.52
N GLU A 57 -0.93 1.37 21.91
CA GLU A 57 -2.26 1.32 22.52
C GLU A 57 -2.68 -0.13 22.82
N ALA A 58 -2.48 -1.05 21.88
CA ALA A 58 -2.77 -2.47 22.09
C ALA A 58 -1.98 -3.10 23.23
N ILE A 59 -0.66 -2.84 23.30
CA ILE A 59 0.20 -3.36 24.37
C ILE A 59 -0.28 -2.84 25.73
N GLU A 60 -0.61 -1.56 25.83
CA GLU A 60 -1.11 -0.97 27.07
C GLU A 60 -2.46 -1.57 27.47
N HIS A 61 -3.35 -1.80 26.51
CA HIS A 61 -4.63 -2.44 26.75
C HIS A 61 -4.47 -3.86 27.30
N PHE A 62 -3.70 -4.73 26.63
CA PHE A 62 -3.51 -6.12 27.05
C PHE A 62 -2.76 -6.24 28.38
N ARG A 63 -1.89 -5.27 28.72
CA ARG A 63 -1.27 -5.20 30.05
C ARG A 63 -2.27 -4.89 31.17
N ARG A 64 -3.29 -4.07 30.89
CA ARG A 64 -4.35 -3.74 31.86
C ARG A 64 -5.45 -4.80 31.92
N HIS A 65 -5.72 -5.47 30.79
CA HIS A 65 -6.77 -6.48 30.65
C HIS A 65 -6.18 -7.80 30.11
N PRO A 66 -5.46 -8.57 30.95
CA PRO A 66 -4.77 -9.78 30.51
C PRO A 66 -5.71 -10.92 30.08
N GLY A 67 -7.00 -10.83 30.39
CA GLY A 67 -8.01 -11.80 29.95
C GLY A 67 -8.55 -11.54 28.54
N ASP A 68 -8.28 -10.37 27.95
CA ASP A 68 -8.82 -10.00 26.64
C ASP A 68 -7.93 -10.54 25.53
N GLY A 69 -8.51 -11.37 24.65
CA GLY A 69 -7.80 -11.98 23.53
C GLY A 69 -7.71 -11.12 22.27
N MET A 70 -8.65 -10.18 22.13
CA MET A 70 -8.86 -9.40 20.91
C MET A 70 -9.38 -8.03 21.28
N ILE A 71 -8.85 -7.00 20.61
CA ILE A 71 -9.38 -5.64 20.68
C ILE A 71 -9.51 -5.06 19.29
N LYS A 72 -10.55 -4.27 19.09
CA LYS A 72 -10.75 -3.48 17.89
C LYS A 72 -10.37 -2.03 18.18
N LEU A 73 -9.25 -1.58 17.63
CA LEU A 73 -8.72 -0.23 17.85
C LEU A 73 -9.43 0.80 16.95
N ASP A 74 -9.76 0.41 15.72
CA ASP A 74 -10.44 1.26 14.74
C ASP A 74 -11.34 0.39 13.84
N LEU A 75 -12.06 0.99 12.87
CA LEU A 75 -12.86 0.27 11.89
C LEU A 75 -12.05 -0.81 11.16
N LEU A 76 -10.78 -0.53 10.85
CA LEU A 76 -9.91 -1.37 10.03
C LEU A 76 -8.82 -2.09 10.82
N THR A 77 -8.50 -1.63 12.04
CA THR A 77 -7.43 -2.20 12.86
C THR A 77 -8.01 -3.10 13.96
N THR A 78 -7.51 -4.34 14.03
CA THR A 78 -7.81 -5.27 15.11
C THR A 78 -6.50 -5.88 15.60
N ALA A 79 -6.31 -5.89 16.92
CA ALA A 79 -5.15 -6.47 17.56
C ALA A 79 -5.55 -7.73 18.33
N TYR A 80 -4.65 -8.71 18.33
CA TYR A 80 -4.81 -10.01 18.99
C TYR A 80 -3.60 -10.25 19.89
N ASN A 81 -3.82 -10.89 21.03
CA ASN A 81 -2.73 -11.24 21.96
C ASN A 81 -2.10 -12.62 21.67
N ASP A 82 -2.77 -13.46 20.87
CA ASP A 82 -2.35 -14.80 20.49
C ASP A 82 -2.58 -15.03 18.99
N ILE A 83 -1.62 -15.71 18.35
CA ILE A 83 -1.67 -16.10 16.94
C ILE A 83 -2.88 -17.00 16.65
N ASN A 84 -3.31 -17.81 17.61
CA ASN A 84 -4.46 -18.71 17.46
C ASN A 84 -5.79 -17.96 17.28
N LEU A 85 -5.87 -16.71 17.72
CA LEU A 85 -7.07 -15.88 17.61
C LEU A 85 -7.15 -15.13 16.27
N ILE A 86 -6.04 -15.09 15.52
CA ILE A 86 -5.96 -14.42 14.23
C ILE A 86 -6.76 -15.25 13.20
N PRO A 87 -7.47 -14.61 12.24
CA PRO A 87 -8.18 -15.33 11.19
C PRO A 87 -7.28 -16.35 10.45
N PRO A 88 -7.78 -17.56 10.15
CA PRO A 88 -6.97 -18.65 9.59
C PRO A 88 -6.23 -18.31 8.29
N ILE A 89 -6.78 -17.39 7.48
CA ILE A 89 -6.15 -16.94 6.24
C ILE A 89 -4.79 -16.26 6.47
N TYR A 90 -4.58 -15.68 7.65
CA TYR A 90 -3.36 -14.92 7.96
C TYR A 90 -2.34 -15.71 8.79
N GLN A 91 -2.77 -16.76 9.50
CA GLN A 91 -1.89 -17.56 10.37
C GLN A 91 -0.65 -18.13 9.64
N PRO A 92 -0.75 -18.66 8.40
CA PRO A 92 0.43 -19.20 7.69
C PRO A 92 1.54 -18.18 7.44
N PHE A 93 1.23 -16.88 7.39
CA PHE A 93 2.24 -15.84 7.18
C PHE A 93 3.03 -15.52 8.46
N LEU A 94 2.49 -15.91 9.61
CA LEU A 94 3.00 -15.57 10.95
C LEU A 94 3.64 -16.76 11.66
N GLN A 95 3.28 -17.99 11.28
CA GLN A 95 3.92 -19.21 11.77
C GLN A 95 5.45 -19.11 11.57
N ASP A 96 6.20 -19.45 12.62
CA ASP A 96 7.66 -19.43 12.69
C ASP A 96 8.36 -18.06 12.67
N LYS A 97 7.61 -16.95 12.73
CA LYS A 97 8.20 -15.60 12.82
C LYS A 97 8.15 -15.09 14.27
N GLN A 98 9.16 -14.34 14.68
CA GLN A 98 9.12 -13.57 15.95
C GLN A 98 8.75 -12.10 15.73
N TYR A 99 8.99 -11.62 14.52
CA TYR A 99 8.67 -10.28 14.05
C TYR A 99 8.18 -10.36 12.61
N PHE A 100 7.11 -9.65 12.30
CA PHE A 100 6.59 -9.53 10.94
C PHE A 100 6.00 -8.15 10.72
N LEU A 101 6.27 -7.55 9.57
CA LEU A 101 5.60 -6.34 9.08
C LEU A 101 5.51 -6.47 7.57
N GLY A 102 4.29 -6.50 7.04
CA GLY A 102 4.07 -6.52 5.60
C GLY A 102 2.62 -6.75 5.23
N GLU A 103 2.31 -6.49 3.96
CA GLU A 103 1.00 -6.79 3.38
C GLU A 103 0.90 -8.25 2.99
N VAL A 104 -0.22 -8.88 3.38
CA VAL A 104 -0.52 -10.27 3.07
C VAL A 104 -1.96 -10.42 2.61
N GLY A 105 -2.23 -11.51 1.91
CA GLY A 105 -3.54 -11.82 1.34
C GLY A 105 -3.62 -11.53 -0.15
N GLN A 106 -4.84 -11.58 -0.66
CA GLN A 106 -5.19 -11.30 -2.06
C GLN A 106 -6.44 -10.42 -2.05
N GLU A 107 -6.56 -9.50 -3.01
CA GLU A 107 -7.73 -8.64 -3.16
C GLU A 107 -9.04 -9.45 -3.14
N PRO A 108 -10.06 -9.07 -2.34
CA PRO A 108 -10.21 -7.83 -1.56
C PRO A 108 -9.73 -7.92 -0.10
N ASN A 109 -9.06 -9.01 0.29
CA ASN A 109 -8.66 -9.31 1.67
C ASN A 109 -7.17 -9.02 1.92
N THR A 110 -6.58 -8.10 1.16
CA THR A 110 -5.24 -7.58 1.41
C THR A 110 -5.23 -6.83 2.74
N ARG A 111 -4.31 -7.20 3.64
CA ARG A 111 -4.13 -6.51 4.91
C ARG A 111 -2.66 -6.40 5.27
N MET A 112 -2.27 -5.21 5.75
CA MET A 112 -1.00 -5.03 6.41
C MET A 112 -1.05 -5.64 7.81
N ILE A 113 -0.15 -6.58 8.07
CA ILE A 113 -0.03 -7.27 9.36
C ILE A 113 1.28 -6.88 10.03
N TYR A 114 1.17 -6.64 11.33
CA TYR A 114 2.31 -6.44 12.20
C TYR A 114 2.26 -7.41 13.37
N MET A 115 3.38 -8.08 13.62
CA MET A 115 3.56 -8.99 14.74
C MET A 115 4.88 -8.67 15.45
N SER A 116 4.80 -8.56 16.76
CA SER A 116 5.96 -8.41 17.63
C SER A 116 5.70 -9.07 18.97
N THR A 117 6.74 -9.63 19.58
CA THR A 117 6.70 -10.00 20.99
C THR A 117 6.98 -8.76 21.84
N PHE A 118 6.20 -8.55 22.91
CA PHE A 118 6.51 -7.54 23.92
C PHE A 118 6.76 -8.26 25.24
N ASN A 119 7.95 -8.03 25.81
CA ASN A 119 8.29 -8.45 27.18
C ASN A 119 7.91 -7.36 28.19
#